data_AF-T1BIQ0-F1
#
_entry.id   AF-T1BIQ0-F1
#
_cell.length_a   1.000
_cell.length_b   1.000
_cell.length_c   1.000
_cell.angle_alpha   90.00
_cell.angle_beta   90.00
_cell.angle_gamma   90.00
#
_symmetry.space_group_name_H-M   'P 1'
#
loop_
_entity.id
_entity.type
_entity.pdbx_description
1 polymer ?
#
loop_
_entity_poly.entity_id
_entity_poly.type
_entity_poly.pdbx_seq_one_letter_code
_entity_poly.pdbx_strand_id
1 'polypeptide(L)'
;SKHGILIVQFANELQRAGRTKREAIVEAASIRMRPILMTTTAMVLGVLPLVLAGGAGAAGRRAMGLVIFSGLSIGTLFTLFVVPAMYLWLARVRQEEEKAPA
;
A
#
# COMPACT_ATOMS: atom_id res chain seq x y z
N SER A 1 1.94 6.43 14.04
CA SER A 1 0.77 7.31 14.22
C SER A 1 0.76 8.60 13.38
N LYS A 2 1.91 9.22 13.05
CA LYS A 2 1.98 10.46 12.22
C LYS A 2 1.43 10.30 10.80
N HIS A 3 1.50 9.09 10.28
CA HIS A 3 1.09 8.76 8.93
C HIS A 3 -0.44 8.84 8.72
N GLY A 4 -1.28 8.39 9.66
CA GLY A 4 -2.74 8.48 9.49
C GLY A 4 -3.26 9.91 9.50
N ILE A 5 -2.66 10.75 10.33
CA ILE A 5 -3.02 12.18 10.49
C ILE A 5 -2.79 12.94 9.18
N LEU A 6 -1.65 12.71 8.51
CA LEU A 6 -1.34 13.34 7.22
C LEU A 6 -2.36 13.00 6.13
N ILE A 7 -2.91 11.78 6.10
CA ILE A 7 -3.94 11.40 5.10
C ILE A 7 -5.21 12.20 5.32
N VAL A 8 -5.65 12.31 6.57
CA VAL A 8 -6.87 13.06 6.92
C VAL A 8 -6.67 14.55 6.65
N GLN A 9 -5.51 15.11 7.01
CA GLN A 9 -5.19 16.51 6.72
C GLN A 9 -5.18 16.79 5.21
N PHE A 10 -4.50 15.96 4.41
CA PHE A 10 -4.42 16.13 2.96
C PHE A 10 -5.81 15.98 2.29
N ALA A 11 -6.61 15.00 2.72
CA ALA A 11 -7.98 14.84 2.24
C ALA A 11 -8.89 16.02 2.61
N ASN A 12 -8.69 16.64 3.78
CA ASN A 12 -9.42 17.84 4.19
C ASN A 12 -8.99 19.07 3.39
N GLU A 13 -7.70 19.21 3.08
CA GLU A 13 -7.16 20.27 2.22
C GLU A 13 -7.74 20.18 0.79
N LEU A 14 -7.76 18.97 0.22
CA LEU A 14 -8.34 18.71 -1.11
C LEU A 14 -9.85 18.95 -1.15
N GLN A 15 -10.59 18.62 -0.09
CA GLN A 15 -12.02 18.97 0.01
C GLN A 15 -12.24 20.48 0.10
N ARG A 16 -11.38 21.20 0.85
CA ARG A 16 -11.42 22.67 0.91
C ARG A 16 -11.06 23.33 -0.42
N ALA A 17 -10.26 22.67 -1.25
CA ALA A 17 -9.98 23.06 -2.63
C ALA A 17 -11.12 22.73 -3.62
N GLY A 18 -12.26 22.22 -3.15
CA GLY A 18 -13.45 21.95 -3.96
C GLY A 18 -13.44 20.61 -4.71
N ARG A 19 -12.47 19.72 -4.45
CA ARG A 19 -12.45 18.36 -5.02
C ARG A 19 -13.51 17.47 -4.38
N THR A 20 -14.06 16.55 -5.17
CA THR A 20 -14.98 15.54 -4.63
C THR A 20 -14.26 14.65 -3.62
N LYS A 21 -14.96 14.19 -2.56
CA LYS A 21 -14.36 13.33 -1.51
C LYS A 21 -13.61 12.13 -2.12
N ARG A 22 -14.10 11.60 -3.25
CA ARG A 22 -13.50 10.47 -3.97
C ARG A 22 -12.15 10.81 -4.59
N GLU A 23 -12.04 11.95 -5.28
CA GLU A 23 -10.77 12.41 -5.85
C GLU A 23 -9.74 12.73 -4.77
N ALA A 24 -10.16 13.43 -3.71
CA ALA A 24 -9.30 13.78 -2.59
C ALA A 24 -8.65 12.55 -1.94
N ILE A 25 -9.42 11.46 -1.85
CA ILE A 25 -8.97 10.19 -1.28
C ILE A 25 -8.01 9.44 -2.21
N VAL A 26 -8.32 9.41 -3.51
CA VAL A 26 -7.44 8.76 -4.51
C VAL A 26 -6.10 9.48 -4.58
N GLU A 27 -6.11 10.80 -4.49
CA GLU A 27 -4.89 11.62 -4.49
C GLU A 27 -4.09 11.49 -3.19
N ALA A 28 -4.75 11.43 -2.03
CA ALA A 28 -4.09 11.12 -0.76
C ALA A 28 -3.48 9.70 -0.72
N ALA A 29 -4.15 8.73 -1.36
CA ALA A 29 -3.66 7.35 -1.47
C ALA A 29 -2.46 7.25 -2.43
N SER A 30 -2.46 7.99 -3.55
CA SER A 30 -1.40 7.96 -4.56
C SER A 30 -0.06 8.47 -4.03
N ILE A 31 -0.07 9.44 -3.11
CA ILE A 31 1.13 9.98 -2.45
C ILE A 31 1.92 8.90 -1.71
N ARG A 32 1.26 7.84 -1.25
CA ARG A 32 1.89 6.71 -0.53
C ARG A 32 2.19 5.52 -1.41
N MET A 33 1.44 5.38 -2.49
CA MET A 33 1.66 4.34 -3.48
C MET A 33 3.09 4.42 -4.03
N ARG A 34 3.64 5.64 -4.20
CA ARG A 34 5.04 5.86 -4.58
C ARG A 34 6.04 5.27 -3.56
N PRO A 35 6.03 5.64 -2.26
CA PRO A 35 6.85 5.00 -1.23
C PRO A 35 6.70 3.49 -1.11
N ILE A 36 5.46 2.96 -1.20
CA ILE A 36 5.21 1.51 -1.08
C ILE A 36 5.83 0.76 -2.26
N LEU A 37 5.66 1.28 -3.48
CA LEU A 37 6.27 0.71 -4.67
C LEU A 37 7.80 0.83 -4.63
N MET A 38 8.34 1.93 -4.09
CA MET A 38 9.79 2.14 -3.95
C MET A 38 10.42 1.09 -3.04
N THR A 39 9.85 0.84 -1.86
CA THR A 39 10.42 -0.13 -0.91
C THR A 39 10.28 -1.56 -1.41
N THR A 40 9.13 -1.90 -2.00
CA THR A 40 8.88 -3.25 -2.51
C THR A 40 9.75 -3.58 -3.72
N THR A 41 9.95 -2.61 -4.63
CA THR A 41 10.90 -2.75 -5.74
C THR A 41 12.33 -2.94 -5.26
N ALA A 42 12.78 -2.13 -4.28
CA ALA A 42 14.12 -2.26 -3.71
C ALA A 42 14.33 -3.63 -3.05
N MET A 43 13.32 -4.14 -2.34
CA MET A 43 13.38 -5.44 -1.66
C MET A 43 13.41 -6.59 -2.66
N VAL A 44 12.59 -6.56 -3.71
CA VAL A 44 12.61 -7.57 -4.78
C VAL A 44 13.96 -7.59 -5.49
N LEU A 45 14.52 -6.42 -5.83
CA LEU A 45 15.84 -6.32 -6.45
C LEU A 45 16.96 -6.79 -5.51
N GLY A 46 16.84 -6.57 -4.20
CA GLY A 46 17.82 -7.02 -3.21
C GLY A 46 17.81 -8.54 -2.97
N VAL A 47 16.68 -9.21 -3.19
CA VAL A 47 16.53 -10.67 -3.04
C VAL A 47 16.86 -11.42 -4.34
N LEU A 48 16.83 -10.74 -5.48
CA LEU A 48 17.17 -11.30 -6.80
C LEU A 48 18.53 -12.04 -6.85
N PRO A 49 19.63 -11.53 -6.26
CA PRO A 49 20.92 -12.21 -6.25
C PRO A 49 20.91 -13.50 -5.42
N LEU A 50 20.10 -13.54 -4.34
CA LEU A 50 19.97 -14.72 -3.48
C LEU A 50 19.34 -15.91 -4.21
N VAL A 51 18.42 -15.64 -5.15
CA VAL A 51 17.75 -16.66 -5.96
C VAL A 51 18.65 -17.14 -7.11
N LEU A 52 19.44 -16.24 -7.71
CA LEU A 52 20.30 -16.54 -8.85
C LEU A 52 21.67 -17.12 -8.46
N ALA A 53 22.15 -16.89 -7.22
CA ALA A 53 23.46 -17.36 -6.78
C ALA A 53 23.59 -18.90 -6.80
N GLY A 54 24.59 -19.39 -7.53
CA GLY A 54 25.01 -20.80 -7.57
C GLY A 54 26.19 -21.08 -6.62
N GLY A 55 26.43 -22.36 -6.32
CA GLY A 55 27.56 -22.82 -5.48
C GLY A 55 27.13 -23.59 -4.22
N ALA A 56 28.08 -23.84 -3.31
CA ALA A 56 27.81 -24.57 -2.05
C ALA A 56 26.71 -23.87 -1.21
N GLY A 57 25.69 -24.60 -0.78
CA GLY A 57 24.55 -24.01 -0.06
C GLY A 57 23.57 -23.20 -0.94
N ALA A 58 23.66 -23.29 -2.28
CA ALA A 58 22.70 -22.63 -3.18
C ALA A 58 21.27 -23.15 -3.02
N ALA A 59 21.09 -24.44 -2.69
CA ALA A 59 19.76 -25.00 -2.42
C ALA A 59 19.07 -24.27 -1.23
N GLY A 60 19.80 -24.03 -0.14
CA GLY A 60 19.28 -23.29 1.02
C GLY A 60 18.99 -21.83 0.72
N ARG A 61 19.91 -21.15 0.00
CA ARG A 61 19.74 -19.73 -0.40
C ARG A 61 18.57 -19.53 -1.37
N ARG A 62 18.38 -20.46 -2.33
CA ARG A 62 17.21 -20.46 -3.22
C ARG A 62 15.91 -20.68 -2.47
N ALA A 63 15.86 -21.64 -1.54
CA ALA A 63 14.66 -21.89 -0.75
C ALA A 63 14.26 -20.65 0.07
N MET A 64 15.22 -20.01 0.75
CA MET A 64 14.97 -18.76 1.48
C MET A 64 14.55 -17.62 0.54
N GLY A 65 15.25 -17.44 -0.58
CA GLY A 65 14.94 -16.41 -1.56
C GLY A 65 13.54 -16.57 -2.16
N LEU A 66 13.11 -17.79 -2.43
CA LEU A 66 11.80 -18.09 -3.01
C LEU A 66 10.65 -17.83 -2.02
N VAL A 67 10.85 -18.16 -0.74
CA VAL A 67 9.89 -17.84 0.34
C VAL A 67 9.77 -16.32 0.53
N ILE A 68 10.90 -15.60 0.59
CA ILE A 68 10.90 -14.14 0.76
C ILE A 68 10.27 -13.46 -0.45
N PHE A 69 10.64 -13.87 -1.67
CA PHE A 69 10.11 -13.32 -2.90
C PHE A 69 8.60 -13.51 -3.03
N SER A 70 8.11 -14.73 -2.78
CA SER A 70 6.67 -15.03 -2.83
C SER A 70 5.90 -14.29 -1.73
N GLY A 71 6.40 -14.29 -0.49
CA GLY A 71 5.79 -13.58 0.64
C GLY A 71 5.71 -12.07 0.43
N LEU A 72 6.79 -11.45 -0.06
CA LEU A 72 6.81 -10.02 -0.37
C LEU A 72 5.92 -9.69 -1.56
N SER A 73 5.95 -10.49 -2.64
CA SER A 73 5.13 -10.22 -3.83
C SER A 73 3.64 -10.30 -3.49
N ILE A 74 3.21 -11.38 -2.83
CA ILE A 74 1.81 -11.59 -2.44
C ILE A 74 1.40 -10.57 -1.37
N GLY A 75 2.21 -10.37 -0.33
CA GLY A 75 1.92 -9.40 0.74
C GLY A 75 1.85 -7.96 0.23
N THR A 76 2.69 -7.60 -0.74
CA THR A 76 2.65 -6.29 -1.40
C THR A 76 1.38 -6.13 -2.20
N LEU A 77 1.02 -7.09 -3.05
CA LEU A 77 -0.25 -7.06 -3.78
C LEU A 77 -1.42 -6.93 -2.82
N PHE A 78 -1.48 -7.79 -1.80
CA PHE A 78 -2.55 -7.76 -0.81
C PHE A 78 -2.64 -6.40 -0.12
N THR A 79 -1.52 -5.81 0.30
CA THR A 79 -1.50 -4.48 0.92
C THR A 79 -1.95 -3.39 -0.06
N LEU A 80 -1.47 -3.43 -1.31
CA LEU A 80 -1.81 -2.47 -2.36
C LEU A 80 -3.29 -2.52 -2.75
N PHE A 81 -3.95 -3.67 -2.66
CA PHE A 81 -5.37 -3.81 -2.99
C PHE A 81 -6.28 -3.68 -1.77
N VAL A 82 -5.94 -4.31 -0.64
CA VAL A 82 -6.79 -4.37 0.56
C VAL A 82 -6.81 -3.04 1.29
N VAL A 83 -5.68 -2.34 1.41
CA VAL A 83 -5.65 -1.03 2.09
C VAL A 83 -6.57 -0.01 1.40
N PRO A 84 -6.49 0.23 0.07
CA PRO A 84 -7.42 1.15 -0.59
C PRO A 84 -8.84 0.62 -0.66
N ALA A 85 -9.07 -0.69 -0.82
CA ALA A 85 -10.42 -1.25 -0.79
C ALA A 85 -11.10 -1.05 0.57
N MET A 86 -10.39 -1.35 1.66
CA MET A 86 -10.89 -1.15 3.02
C MET A 86 -11.10 0.33 3.33
N TYR A 87 -10.21 1.21 2.84
CA TYR A 87 -10.39 2.66 2.98
C TYR A 87 -11.61 3.17 2.21
N LEU A 88 -11.83 2.71 0.97
CA LEU A 88 -13.01 3.07 0.18
C LEU A 88 -14.31 2.56 0.84
N TRP A 89 -14.26 1.37 1.44
CA TRP A 89 -15.38 0.81 2.20
C TRP A 89 -15.69 1.65 3.44
N LEU A 90 -14.67 2.01 4.23
CA LEU A 90 -14.82 2.87 5.40
C LEU A 90 -15.34 4.28 5.03
N ALA A 91 -14.85 4.83 3.91
CA ALA A 91 -15.31 6.11 3.39
C ALA A 91 -16.78 6.06 2.95
N ARG A 92 -17.27 4.91 2.47
CA ARG A 92 -18.68 4.70 2.11
C ARG A 92 -19.58 4.63 3.34
N VAL A 93 -19.17 3.87 4.37
CA VAL A 93 -19.91 3.76 5.64
C VAL A 93 -20.07 5.13 6.31
N ARG A 94 -19.01 5.95 6.32
CA ARG A 94 -19.07 7.31 6.87
C ARG A 94 -19.99 8.26 6.07
N GLN A 95 -20.18 8.03 4.78
CA GLN A 95 -21.18 8.79 4.00
C GLN A 95 -22.61 8.39 4.30
N GLU A 96 -22.85 7.15 4.72
CA GLU A 96 -24.18 6.70 5.15
C GLU A 96 -24.56 7.31 6.51
N GLU A 97 -23.61 7.46 7.44
CA GLU A 97 -23.83 8.20 8.70
C GLU A 97 -24.08 9.70 8.49
N GLU A 98 -23.37 10.36 7.58
CA GLU A 98 -23.56 11.80 7.29
C GLU A 98 -24.87 12.09 6.54
N LYS A 99 -25.47 11.07 5.90
CA LYS A 99 -26.78 11.14 5.22
C LYS A 99 -27.95 10.67 6.07
N ALA A 100 -27.73 10.26 7.31
CA ALA A 100 -28.81 9.97 8.26
C ALA A 100 -29.03 11.18 9.20
N PRO A 101 -29.75 12.23 8.77
CA PRO A 101 -30.32 13.17 9.72
C PRO A 101 -31.45 12.45 10.45
N ALA A 102 -31.31 12.32 11.77
CA ALA A 102 -32.43 12.20 12.69
C ALA A 102 -32.40 13.43 13.61
#